data_AF-L8HKI2-F1
#
_entry.id   AF-L8HKI2-F1
#
_cell.length_a   1.000
_cell.length_b   1.000
_cell.length_c   1.000
_cell.angle_alpha   90.00
_cell.angle_beta   90.00
_cell.angle_gamma   90.00
#
_symmetry.space_group_name_H-M   'P 1'
#
loop_
_entity.id
_entity.type
_entity.pdbx_description
1 polymer ?
#
loop_
_entity_poly.entity_id
_entity_poly.type
_entity_poly.pdbx_seq_one_letter_code
_entity_poly.pdbx_strand_id
1 'polypeptide(L)'
;ALSINPTDAWSVHTVAHIHEMRAEVQEGLEFMQHSEAHWKDSDMLACHNYWHWALYLIEKGEYEAALTIYDDHILPSLRASGAMLDVVDNCSMLYRLQMEGVSVGERWQDVLSVTRKHSRDHILLFNDAHFLMASLGAGDAQTTQELLTTLRDASESPGENCQHLLARDVGLPLCQALVEAQDGSPDRVVELLLPIRYRLVQIGGSNAQRDVFNQLLIHAALNCSSGLHKHVARSLLMERDALKPNSPLTARLIRKAAAVHLLQ
;
A
#
# COMPACT_ATOMS: atom_id res chain seq x y z
N ALA A 1 22.54 11.32 14.35
CA ALA A 1 22.01 10.12 15.03
C ALA A 1 22.80 8.88 14.63
N LEU A 2 22.76 8.45 13.37
CA LEU A 2 23.49 7.26 12.90
C LEU A 2 25.03 7.35 13.05
N SER A 3 25.62 8.55 13.01
CA SER A 3 27.05 8.74 13.33
C SER A 3 27.40 8.46 14.79
N ILE A 4 26.40 8.47 15.70
CA ILE A 4 26.56 8.22 17.13
C ILE A 4 26.14 6.79 17.46
N ASN A 5 25.02 6.33 16.90
CA ASN A 5 24.52 4.97 17.06
C ASN A 5 24.10 4.39 15.69
N PRO A 6 25.00 3.65 15.00
CA PRO A 6 24.69 3.05 13.71
C PRO A 6 23.58 1.99 13.76
N THR A 7 23.36 1.35 14.90
CA THR A 7 22.38 0.26 15.08
C THR A 7 20.99 0.75 15.48
N ASP A 8 20.75 2.06 15.49
CA ASP A 8 19.42 2.59 15.74
C ASP A 8 18.52 2.42 14.50
N ALA A 9 17.77 1.32 14.48
CA ALA A 9 16.88 0.95 13.38
C ALA A 9 15.80 2.02 13.08
N TRP A 10 15.42 2.85 14.06
CA TRP A 10 14.49 3.97 13.85
C TRP A 10 15.11 5.11 13.07
N SER A 11 16.39 5.41 13.35
CA SER A 11 17.15 6.38 12.56
C SER A 11 17.37 5.88 11.12
N VAL A 12 17.62 4.57 10.94
CA VAL A 12 17.69 3.95 9.60
C VAL A 12 16.36 4.11 8.86
N HIS A 13 15.25 3.72 9.49
CA HIS A 13 13.90 3.90 8.95
C HIS A 13 13.63 5.35 8.53
N THR A 14 14.02 6.32 9.36
CA THR A 14 13.81 7.74 9.06
C THR A 14 14.54 8.16 7.79
N VAL A 15 15.80 7.72 7.60
CA VAL A 15 16.58 8.01 6.39
C VAL A 15 15.98 7.29 5.18
N ALA A 16 15.58 6.04 5.33
CA ALA A 16 14.90 5.29 4.27
C ALA A 16 13.60 5.99 3.83
N HIS A 17 12.78 6.42 4.78
CA HIS A 17 11.56 7.16 4.50
C HIS A 17 11.83 8.49 3.77
N ILE A 18 12.94 9.19 4.06
CA ILE A 18 13.32 10.42 3.36
C ILE A 18 13.64 10.11 1.88
N HIS A 19 14.49 9.12 1.62
CA HIS A 19 14.84 8.73 0.25
C HIS A 19 13.61 8.28 -0.53
N GLU A 20 12.71 7.53 0.11
CA GLU A 20 11.45 7.09 -0.50
C GLU A 20 10.56 8.28 -0.89
N MET A 21 10.36 9.23 0.02
CA MET A 21 9.50 10.39 -0.27
C MET A 21 10.10 11.34 -1.31
N ARG A 22 11.42 11.34 -1.49
CA ARG A 22 12.13 12.18 -2.46
C ARG A 22 12.41 11.51 -3.80
N ALA A 23 12.01 10.24 -3.97
CA ALA A 23 12.39 9.40 -5.12
C ALA A 23 13.91 9.32 -5.35
N GLU A 24 14.70 9.35 -4.27
CA GLU A 24 16.15 9.12 -4.30
C GLU A 24 16.43 7.62 -4.26
N VAL A 25 15.96 6.92 -5.30
CA VAL A 25 15.87 5.45 -5.34
C VAL A 25 17.26 4.81 -5.23
N GLN A 26 18.25 5.34 -5.96
CA GLN A 26 19.60 4.76 -5.98
C GLN A 26 20.31 4.98 -4.64
N GLU A 27 20.20 6.18 -4.09
CA GLU A 27 20.75 6.55 -2.79
C GLU A 27 20.10 5.73 -1.66
N GLY A 28 18.79 5.53 -1.74
CA GLY A 28 18.04 4.67 -0.82
C GLY A 28 18.53 3.22 -0.86
N LEU A 29 18.67 2.63 -2.05
CA LEU A 29 19.18 1.26 -2.21
C LEU A 29 20.60 1.10 -1.65
N GLU A 30 21.50 2.02 -1.99
CA GLU A 30 22.87 2.02 -1.48
C GLU A 30 22.87 2.15 0.05
N PHE A 31 22.08 3.06 0.60
CA PHE A 31 21.98 3.24 2.04
C PHE A 31 21.49 1.97 2.76
N MET A 32 20.44 1.32 2.27
CA MET A 32 19.90 0.10 2.88
C MET A 32 20.93 -1.03 2.84
N GLN A 33 21.60 -1.20 1.70
CA GLN A 33 22.63 -2.24 1.53
C GLN A 33 23.84 -2.03 2.45
N HIS A 34 24.37 -0.81 2.54
CA HIS A 34 25.53 -0.52 3.37
C HIS A 34 25.22 -0.57 4.87
N SER A 35 23.97 -0.32 5.27
CA SER A 35 23.57 -0.25 6.67
C SER A 35 22.96 -1.55 7.21
N GLU A 36 22.65 -2.53 6.36
CA GLU A 36 21.90 -3.75 6.69
C GLU A 36 22.38 -4.46 7.96
N ALA A 37 23.69 -4.66 8.09
CA ALA A 37 24.30 -5.35 9.22
C ALA A 37 24.03 -4.66 10.58
N HIS A 38 23.62 -3.40 10.58
CA HIS A 38 23.33 -2.64 11.80
C HIS A 38 21.88 -2.78 12.29
N TRP A 39 20.94 -3.18 11.43
CA TRP A 39 19.50 -3.14 11.77
C TRP A 39 18.73 -4.42 11.43
N LYS A 40 19.29 -5.34 10.64
CA LYS A 40 18.60 -6.56 10.20
C LYS A 40 18.11 -7.47 11.31
N ASP A 41 18.76 -7.43 12.48
CA ASP A 41 18.41 -8.23 13.65
C ASP A 41 17.55 -7.42 14.67
N SER A 42 17.02 -6.27 14.25
CA SER A 42 16.16 -5.44 15.11
C SER A 42 14.75 -6.01 15.21
N ASP A 43 14.32 -6.31 16.44
CA ASP A 43 13.03 -6.96 16.74
C ASP A 43 11.80 -6.26 16.13
N MET A 44 11.74 -4.93 16.12
CA MET A 44 10.53 -4.21 15.71
C MET A 44 10.56 -3.64 14.30
N LEU A 45 11.74 -3.22 13.80
CA LEU A 45 11.83 -2.45 12.55
C LEU A 45 12.62 -3.13 11.43
N ALA A 46 13.20 -4.31 11.65
CA ALA A 46 13.92 -5.00 10.58
C ALA A 46 13.00 -5.26 9.36
N CYS A 47 11.82 -5.85 9.59
CA CYS A 47 10.82 -6.08 8.55
C CYS A 47 10.45 -4.79 7.80
N HIS A 48 10.17 -3.71 8.53
CA HIS A 48 9.77 -2.44 7.95
C HIS A 48 10.89 -1.75 7.16
N ASN A 49 12.14 -1.92 7.60
CA ASN A 49 13.30 -1.45 6.84
C ASN A 49 13.46 -2.26 5.54
N TYR A 50 13.30 -3.59 5.57
CA TYR A 50 13.27 -4.40 4.35
C TYR A 50 12.10 -4.02 3.43
N TRP A 51 10.95 -3.65 3.99
CA TRP A 51 9.81 -3.14 3.23
C TRP A 51 10.18 -1.87 2.45
N HIS A 52 10.84 -0.90 3.08
CA HIS A 52 11.34 0.29 2.39
C HIS A 52 12.36 -0.05 1.28
N TRP A 53 13.27 -0.98 1.54
CA TRP A 53 14.20 -1.46 0.52
C TRP A 53 13.44 -2.01 -0.69
N ALA A 54 12.46 -2.88 -0.44
CA ALA A 54 11.68 -3.48 -1.50
C ALA A 54 10.83 -2.45 -2.28
N LEU A 55 10.36 -1.38 -1.62
CA LEU A 55 9.71 -0.26 -2.32
C LEU A 55 10.63 0.41 -3.35
N TYR A 56 11.92 0.62 -3.05
CA TYR A 56 12.87 1.16 -4.02
C TYR A 56 13.01 0.26 -5.26
N LEU A 57 13.03 -1.06 -5.04
CA LEU A 57 13.11 -2.04 -6.12
C LEU A 57 11.85 -2.01 -7.00
N ILE A 58 10.67 -1.95 -6.40
CA ILE A 58 9.39 -1.79 -7.13
C ILE A 58 9.37 -0.47 -7.90
N GLU A 59 9.78 0.62 -7.26
CA GLU A 59 9.87 1.95 -7.84
C GLU A 59 10.80 1.93 -9.08
N LYS A 60 11.93 1.21 -9.02
CA LYS A 60 12.86 1.01 -10.14
C LYS A 60 12.36 0.03 -11.23
N GLY A 61 11.47 -0.89 -10.88
CA GLY A 61 10.98 -1.97 -11.76
C GLY A 61 11.75 -3.29 -11.63
N GLU A 62 12.51 -3.48 -10.55
CA GLU A 62 13.27 -4.69 -10.24
C GLU A 62 12.44 -5.66 -9.40
N TYR A 63 11.34 -6.14 -9.98
CA TYR A 63 10.29 -6.87 -9.24
C TYR A 63 10.75 -8.21 -8.67
N GLU A 64 11.60 -8.96 -9.37
CA GLU A 64 12.14 -10.24 -8.88
C GLU A 64 13.00 -10.04 -7.63
N ALA A 65 13.84 -8.99 -7.61
CA ALA A 65 14.62 -8.65 -6.43
C ALA A 65 13.73 -8.21 -5.26
N ALA A 66 12.65 -7.47 -5.53
CA ALA A 66 11.66 -7.11 -4.52
C ALA A 66 10.96 -8.35 -3.93
N LEU A 67 10.64 -9.34 -4.76
CA LEU A 67 10.10 -10.63 -4.32
C LEU A 67 11.10 -11.44 -3.50
N THR A 68 12.38 -11.42 -3.86
CA THR A 68 13.43 -12.05 -3.03
C THR A 68 13.46 -11.44 -1.62
N ILE A 69 13.46 -10.11 -1.48
CA ILE A 69 13.38 -9.46 -0.16
C ILE A 69 12.08 -9.85 0.57
N TYR A 70 10.96 -9.91 -0.16
CA TYR A 70 9.69 -10.29 0.42
C TYR A 70 9.74 -11.71 1.02
N ASP A 71 10.23 -12.68 0.26
CA ASP A 71 10.27 -14.09 0.65
C ASP A 71 11.31 -14.37 1.75
N ASP A 72 12.47 -13.71 1.70
CA ASP A 72 13.58 -13.97 2.61
C ASP A 72 13.44 -13.22 3.95
N HIS A 73 12.73 -12.09 3.98
CA HIS A 73 12.71 -11.20 5.15
C HIS A 73 11.30 -10.79 5.60
N ILE A 74 10.45 -10.29 4.71
CA ILE A 74 9.17 -9.68 5.09
C ILE A 74 8.11 -10.73 5.49
N LEU A 75 7.98 -11.81 4.71
CA LEU A 75 7.05 -12.89 5.01
C LEU A 75 7.47 -13.71 6.25
N PRO A 76 8.77 -14.08 6.43
CA PRO A 76 9.23 -14.72 7.65
C PRO A 76 8.94 -13.91 8.91
N SER A 77 9.12 -12.58 8.89
CA SER A 77 8.78 -11.69 10.02
C SER A 77 7.30 -11.77 10.38
N LEU A 78 6.40 -11.71 9.39
CA LEU A 78 4.96 -11.86 9.61
C LEU A 78 4.61 -13.20 10.28
N ARG A 79 5.19 -14.30 9.79
CA ARG A 79 4.96 -15.64 10.36
C ARG A 79 5.47 -15.77 11.79
N ALA A 80 6.56 -15.07 12.13
CA ALA A 80 7.16 -15.11 13.45
C ALA A 80 6.43 -14.23 14.48
N SER A 81 6.06 -13.01 14.10
CA SER A 81 5.55 -11.99 15.03
C SER A 81 4.02 -11.87 15.02
N GLY A 82 3.40 -11.99 13.84
CA GLY A 82 2.00 -11.59 13.61
C GLY A 82 1.71 -10.11 13.91
N ALA A 83 2.74 -9.26 13.99
CA ALA A 83 2.60 -7.85 14.33
C ALA A 83 1.85 -7.09 13.23
N MET A 84 1.05 -6.10 13.62
CA MET A 84 0.25 -5.34 12.65
C MET A 84 1.11 -4.55 11.65
N LEU A 85 2.32 -4.13 12.04
CA LEU A 85 3.25 -3.50 11.11
C LEU A 85 3.68 -4.48 10.00
N ASP A 86 4.03 -5.71 10.37
CA ASP A 86 4.39 -6.74 9.40
C ASP A 86 3.21 -7.08 8.48
N VAL A 87 1.98 -7.11 9.01
CA VAL A 87 0.77 -7.32 8.20
C VAL A 87 0.63 -6.22 7.14
N VAL A 88 0.69 -4.95 7.53
CA VAL A 88 0.50 -3.85 6.56
C VAL A 88 1.62 -3.81 5.54
N ASP A 89 2.85 -4.13 5.93
CA ASP A 89 4.01 -4.21 5.04
C ASP A 89 3.81 -5.32 4.00
N ASN A 90 3.38 -6.50 4.44
CA ASN A 90 3.08 -7.64 3.56
C ASN A 90 1.97 -7.30 2.56
N CYS A 91 0.84 -6.80 3.06
CA CYS A 91 -0.30 -6.44 2.20
C CYS A 91 0.09 -5.35 1.19
N SER A 92 0.79 -4.30 1.63
CA SER A 92 1.20 -3.19 0.76
C SER A 92 2.16 -3.66 -0.33
N MET A 93 3.12 -4.53 0.02
CA MET A 93 4.08 -5.10 -0.95
C MET A 93 3.39 -5.92 -2.04
N LEU A 94 2.59 -6.89 -1.64
CA LEU A 94 1.90 -7.78 -2.58
C LEU A 94 0.97 -6.99 -3.50
N TYR A 95 0.21 -6.04 -2.95
CA TYR A 95 -0.72 -5.24 -3.73
C TYR A 95 -0.01 -4.35 -4.76
N ARG A 96 1.12 -3.74 -4.41
CA ARG A 96 1.94 -2.93 -5.34
C ARG A 96 2.54 -3.77 -6.46
N LEU A 97 3.06 -4.96 -6.14
CA LEU A 97 3.60 -5.89 -7.13
C LEU A 97 2.50 -6.33 -8.11
N GLN A 98 1.30 -6.67 -7.63
CA GLN A 98 0.16 -7.01 -8.49
C GLN A 98 -0.25 -5.86 -9.41
N MET A 99 -0.27 -4.62 -8.93
CA MET A 99 -0.57 -3.44 -9.77
C MET A 99 0.43 -3.26 -10.91
N GLU A 100 1.68 -3.66 -10.71
CA GLU A 100 2.74 -3.68 -11.74
C GLU A 100 2.70 -4.94 -12.61
N GLY A 101 1.70 -5.82 -12.44
CA GLY A 101 1.49 -7.03 -13.24
C GLY A 101 2.30 -8.24 -12.79
N VAL A 102 2.91 -8.19 -11.61
CA VAL A 102 3.72 -9.29 -11.06
C VAL A 102 2.79 -10.36 -10.46
N SER A 103 3.03 -11.62 -10.82
CA SER A 103 2.33 -12.75 -10.21
C SER A 103 2.86 -13.03 -8.81
N VAL A 104 2.02 -12.82 -7.79
CA VAL A 104 2.40 -13.03 -6.38
C VAL A 104 2.11 -14.44 -5.85
N GLY A 105 1.44 -15.29 -6.64
CA GLY A 105 1.17 -16.70 -6.30
C GLY A 105 0.39 -16.85 -4.99
N GLU A 106 0.74 -17.87 -4.21
CA GLU A 106 0.03 -18.24 -2.96
C GLU A 106 0.35 -17.35 -1.75
N ARG A 107 1.18 -16.30 -1.90
CA ARG A 107 1.64 -15.45 -0.78
C ARG A 107 0.49 -14.80 0.00
N TRP A 108 -0.64 -14.53 -0.66
CA TRP A 108 -1.82 -14.02 0.02
C TRP A 108 -2.43 -15.00 1.03
N GLN A 109 -2.28 -16.31 0.82
CA GLN A 109 -2.77 -17.31 1.78
C GLN A 109 -2.02 -17.25 3.10
N ASP A 110 -0.70 -16.99 3.04
CA ASP A 110 0.09 -16.78 4.25
C ASP A 110 -0.38 -15.55 5.03
N VAL A 111 -0.65 -14.44 4.34
CA VAL A 111 -1.15 -13.23 4.98
C VAL A 111 -2.55 -13.43 5.55
N LEU A 112 -3.46 -14.04 4.79
CA LEU A 112 -4.82 -14.34 5.25
C LEU A 112 -4.83 -15.23 6.49
N SER A 113 -3.88 -16.17 6.60
CA SER A 113 -3.79 -17.06 7.76
C SER A 113 -3.62 -16.30 9.09
N VAL A 114 -2.98 -15.12 9.04
CA VAL A 114 -2.79 -14.23 10.18
C VAL A 114 -3.98 -13.27 10.34
N THR A 115 -4.48 -12.69 9.25
CA THR A 115 -5.46 -11.60 9.28
C THR A 115 -6.91 -12.04 9.44
N ARG A 116 -7.25 -13.30 9.11
CA ARG A 116 -8.65 -13.80 9.14
C ARG A 116 -9.34 -13.56 10.48
N LYS A 117 -8.63 -13.75 11.60
CA LYS A 117 -9.19 -13.57 12.94
C LYS A 117 -9.49 -12.11 13.32
N HIS A 118 -9.02 -11.17 12.52
CA HIS A 118 -9.13 -9.72 12.74
C HIS A 118 -10.22 -9.06 11.90
N SER A 119 -11.03 -9.83 11.16
CA SER A 119 -12.10 -9.33 10.28
C SER A 119 -13.12 -8.44 10.98
N ARG A 120 -13.26 -8.55 12.31
CA ARG A 120 -14.26 -7.86 13.12
C ARG A 120 -13.68 -6.79 14.05
N ASP A 121 -12.36 -6.56 14.02
CA ASP A 121 -11.66 -5.76 15.03
C ASP A 121 -11.99 -4.26 14.92
N HIS A 122 -11.87 -3.70 13.71
CA HIS A 122 -12.16 -2.29 13.38
C HIS A 122 -11.51 -1.27 14.32
N ILE A 123 -10.28 -1.55 14.79
CA ILE A 123 -9.53 -0.66 15.68
C ILE A 123 -8.95 0.52 14.91
N LEU A 124 -8.39 0.28 13.72
CA LEU A 124 -7.85 1.28 12.81
C LEU A 124 -8.30 0.96 11.38
N LEU A 125 -8.93 1.93 10.72
CA LEU A 125 -9.39 1.77 9.34
C LEU A 125 -8.24 1.49 8.37
N PHE A 126 -7.04 2.00 8.68
CA PHE A 126 -5.83 1.65 7.94
C PHE A 126 -5.54 0.15 7.97
N ASN A 127 -5.69 -0.51 9.13
CA ASN A 127 -5.49 -1.94 9.23
C ASN A 127 -6.63 -2.71 8.54
N ASP A 128 -7.89 -2.27 8.71
CA ASP A 128 -9.04 -2.89 8.04
C ASP A 128 -8.85 -2.95 6.52
N ALA A 129 -8.35 -1.86 5.90
CA ALA A 129 -8.06 -1.83 4.47
C ALA A 129 -7.01 -2.88 4.06
N HIS A 130 -5.97 -3.09 4.87
CA HIS A 130 -4.94 -4.10 4.60
C HIS A 130 -5.44 -5.53 4.87
N PHE A 131 -6.29 -5.74 5.89
CA PHE A 131 -6.93 -7.04 6.12
C PHE A 131 -7.84 -7.41 4.93
N LEU A 132 -8.57 -6.43 4.39
CA LEU A 132 -9.39 -6.62 3.21
C LEU A 132 -8.55 -6.94 1.96
N MET A 133 -7.39 -6.28 1.78
CA MET A 133 -6.45 -6.67 0.72
C MET A 133 -6.04 -8.13 0.83
N ALA A 134 -5.79 -8.62 2.05
CA ALA A 134 -5.41 -10.01 2.28
C ALA A 134 -6.52 -11.00 1.91
N SER A 135 -7.77 -10.73 2.33
CA SER A 135 -8.90 -11.61 1.99
C SER A 135 -9.25 -11.58 0.51
N LEU A 136 -9.20 -10.41 -0.13
CA LEU A 136 -9.40 -10.27 -1.58
C LEU A 136 -8.33 -11.00 -2.37
N GLY A 137 -7.05 -10.76 -2.03
CA GLY A 137 -5.91 -11.38 -2.72
C GLY A 137 -5.87 -12.91 -2.56
N ALA A 138 -6.36 -13.43 -1.44
CA ALA A 138 -6.49 -14.86 -1.18
C ALA A 138 -7.78 -15.49 -1.73
N GLY A 139 -8.70 -14.69 -2.30
CA GLY A 139 -9.98 -15.16 -2.82
C GLY A 139 -10.99 -15.58 -1.75
N ASP A 140 -10.85 -15.13 -0.51
CA ASP A 140 -11.71 -15.52 0.61
C ASP A 140 -12.91 -14.58 0.73
N ALA A 141 -13.99 -14.93 0.03
CA ALA A 141 -15.22 -14.15 -0.01
C ALA A 141 -15.90 -14.05 1.37
N GLN A 142 -15.76 -15.07 2.22
CA GLN A 142 -16.37 -15.09 3.55
C GLN A 142 -15.77 -14.01 4.45
N THR A 143 -14.45 -13.95 4.59
CA THR A 143 -13.75 -12.94 5.42
C THR A 143 -13.97 -11.54 4.84
N THR A 144 -13.96 -11.41 3.51
CA THR A 144 -14.23 -10.15 2.81
C THR A 144 -15.62 -9.61 3.16
N GLN A 145 -16.66 -10.45 3.05
CA GLN A 145 -18.03 -10.05 3.37
C GLN A 145 -18.20 -9.78 4.86
N GLU A 146 -17.58 -10.57 5.74
CA GLU A 146 -17.63 -10.34 7.18
C GLU A 146 -17.08 -8.96 7.53
N LEU A 147 -15.86 -8.64 7.09
CA LEU A 147 -15.20 -7.37 7.37
C LEU A 147 -16.06 -6.18 6.90
N LEU A 148 -16.57 -6.23 5.67
CA LEU A 148 -17.42 -5.16 5.13
C LEU A 148 -18.73 -4.99 5.90
N THR A 149 -19.31 -6.10 6.36
CA THR A 149 -20.57 -6.08 7.11
C THR A 149 -20.35 -5.50 8.50
N THR A 150 -19.37 -6.02 9.23
CA THR A 150 -19.10 -5.57 10.61
C THR A 150 -18.54 -4.15 10.67
N LEU A 151 -17.81 -3.71 9.63
CA LEU A 151 -17.36 -2.32 9.52
C LEU A 151 -18.55 -1.38 9.29
N ARG A 152 -19.56 -1.82 8.52
CA ARG A 152 -20.80 -1.08 8.33
C ARG A 152 -21.58 -0.96 9.64
N ASP A 153 -21.74 -2.06 10.37
CA ASP A 153 -22.41 -2.05 11.68
C ASP A 153 -21.69 -1.08 12.64
N ALA A 154 -20.36 -1.11 12.69
CA ALA A 154 -19.56 -0.19 13.50
C ALA A 154 -19.76 1.28 13.08
N SER A 155 -19.94 1.54 11.78
CA SER A 155 -20.18 2.90 11.26
C SER A 155 -21.56 3.46 11.60
N GLU A 156 -22.55 2.60 11.84
CA GLU A 156 -23.92 3.01 12.18
C GLU A 156 -24.07 3.40 13.65
N SER A 157 -23.26 2.81 14.54
CA SER A 157 -23.25 3.10 15.98
C SER A 157 -21.84 3.40 16.49
N PRO A 158 -21.19 4.48 15.99
CA PRO A 158 -19.76 4.71 16.22
C PRO A 158 -19.41 5.15 17.65
N GLY A 159 -20.40 5.58 18.45
CA GLY A 159 -20.17 6.16 19.77
C GLY A 159 -19.17 7.32 19.70
N GLU A 160 -18.16 7.28 20.58
CA GLU A 160 -17.05 8.26 20.60
C GLU A 160 -15.80 7.77 19.84
N ASN A 161 -15.85 6.61 19.17
CA ASN A 161 -14.69 6.07 18.47
C ASN A 161 -14.44 6.84 17.17
N CYS A 162 -13.32 7.57 17.12
CA CYS A 162 -12.94 8.38 15.97
C CYS A 162 -12.77 7.60 14.66
N GLN A 163 -12.31 6.34 14.71
CA GLN A 163 -12.17 5.49 13.52
C GLN A 163 -13.55 5.04 13.01
N HIS A 164 -14.46 4.70 13.91
CA HIS A 164 -15.84 4.34 13.53
C HIS A 164 -16.61 5.54 12.98
N LEU A 165 -16.37 6.74 13.51
CA LEU A 165 -16.91 8.00 12.94
C LEU A 165 -16.41 8.25 11.51
N LEU A 166 -15.17 7.86 11.20
CA LEU A 166 -14.61 7.95 9.85
C LEU A 166 -15.01 6.78 8.94
N ALA A 167 -15.55 5.69 9.49
CA ALA A 167 -15.85 4.48 8.72
C ALA A 167 -16.84 4.76 7.59
N ARG A 168 -17.92 5.51 7.85
CA ARG A 168 -18.93 5.82 6.81
C ARG A 168 -18.35 6.64 5.65
N ASP A 169 -17.56 7.66 5.97
CA ASP A 169 -17.20 8.70 5.00
C ASP A 169 -15.82 8.48 4.37
N VAL A 170 -14.99 7.59 4.92
CA VAL A 170 -13.63 7.28 4.43
C VAL A 170 -13.38 5.78 4.38
N GLY A 171 -13.60 5.06 5.48
CA GLY A 171 -13.27 3.64 5.59
C GLY A 171 -14.02 2.74 4.61
N LEU A 172 -15.35 2.78 4.62
CA LEU A 172 -16.22 2.00 3.75
C LEU A 172 -16.02 2.35 2.27
N PRO A 173 -15.95 3.63 1.84
CA PRO A 173 -15.61 3.96 0.46
C PRO A 173 -14.25 3.40 0.01
N LEU A 174 -13.22 3.45 0.88
CA LEU A 174 -11.92 2.84 0.59
C LEU A 174 -12.01 1.32 0.44
N CYS A 175 -12.65 0.65 1.39
CA CYS A 175 -12.84 -0.79 1.37
C CYS A 175 -13.65 -1.24 0.14
N GLN A 176 -14.73 -0.54 -0.19
CA GLN A 176 -15.51 -0.83 -1.40
C GLN A 176 -14.67 -0.64 -2.66
N ALA A 177 -13.83 0.39 -2.74
CA ALA A 177 -12.97 0.59 -3.88
C ALA A 177 -11.96 -0.56 -4.08
N LEU A 178 -11.47 -1.17 -2.99
CA LEU A 178 -10.61 -2.36 -3.09
C LEU A 178 -11.37 -3.56 -3.69
N VAL A 179 -12.64 -3.75 -3.32
CA VAL A 179 -13.52 -4.78 -3.92
C VAL A 179 -13.75 -4.50 -5.40
N GLU A 180 -14.13 -3.28 -5.76
CA GLU A 180 -14.36 -2.90 -7.16
C GLU A 180 -13.09 -3.05 -8.02
N ALA A 181 -11.91 -2.82 -7.43
CA ALA A 181 -10.65 -3.05 -8.12
C ALA A 181 -10.40 -4.54 -8.39
N GLN A 182 -10.70 -5.41 -7.42
CA GLN A 182 -10.62 -6.86 -7.58
C GLN A 182 -11.60 -7.38 -8.66
N ASP A 183 -12.80 -6.78 -8.73
CA ASP A 183 -13.85 -7.15 -9.69
C ASP A 183 -13.62 -6.57 -11.10
N GLY A 184 -12.60 -5.72 -11.28
CA GLY A 184 -12.26 -5.13 -12.58
C GLY A 184 -13.15 -3.94 -12.99
N SER A 185 -13.64 -3.16 -12.02
CA SER A 185 -14.53 -2.00 -12.21
C SER A 185 -13.80 -0.65 -12.00
N PRO A 186 -12.89 -0.23 -12.90
CA PRO A 186 -12.06 0.97 -12.69
C PRO A 186 -12.86 2.26 -12.51
N ASP A 187 -14.00 2.39 -13.19
CA ASP A 187 -14.86 3.58 -13.09
C ASP A 187 -15.41 3.75 -11.67
N ARG A 188 -15.83 2.65 -11.04
CA ARG A 188 -16.34 2.63 -9.66
C ARG A 188 -15.24 2.89 -8.65
N VAL A 189 -14.03 2.36 -8.87
CA VAL A 189 -12.86 2.66 -8.03
C VAL A 189 -12.59 4.17 -8.01
N VAL A 190 -12.61 4.83 -9.18
CA VAL A 190 -12.41 6.28 -9.29
C VAL A 190 -13.51 7.04 -8.55
N GLU A 191 -14.78 6.66 -8.74
CA GLU A 191 -15.92 7.31 -8.08
C GLU A 191 -15.86 7.23 -6.55
N LEU A 192 -15.32 6.14 -6.00
CA LEU A 192 -15.21 5.91 -4.57
C LEU A 192 -13.97 6.58 -3.96
N LEU A 193 -12.81 6.48 -4.62
CA LEU A 193 -11.53 6.97 -4.07
C LEU A 193 -11.28 8.45 -4.32
N LEU A 194 -11.66 8.97 -5.50
CA LEU A 194 -11.35 10.36 -5.87
C LEU A 194 -11.90 11.39 -4.86
N PRO A 195 -13.13 11.26 -4.32
CA PRO A 195 -13.67 12.20 -3.33
C PRO A 195 -12.98 12.15 -1.96
N ILE A 196 -12.42 11.01 -1.58
CA ILE A 196 -11.83 10.80 -0.24
C ILE A 196 -10.30 10.92 -0.22
N ARG A 197 -9.63 11.06 -1.38
CA ARG A 197 -8.15 10.93 -1.49
C ARG A 197 -7.35 11.79 -0.50
N TYR A 198 -7.78 13.03 -0.25
CA TYR A 198 -7.09 13.92 0.70
C TYR A 198 -7.46 13.65 2.17
N ARG A 199 -8.51 12.87 2.41
CA ARG A 199 -8.95 12.43 3.73
C ARG A 199 -8.32 11.11 4.17
N LEU A 200 -7.63 10.39 3.27
CA LEU A 200 -6.91 9.15 3.62
C LEU A 200 -5.83 9.37 4.70
N VAL A 201 -5.35 10.58 4.91
CA VAL A 201 -4.46 10.88 6.05
C VAL A 201 -5.14 10.62 7.41
N GLN A 202 -6.47 10.70 7.48
CA GLN A 202 -7.25 10.56 8.71
C GLN A 202 -7.31 9.11 9.24
N ILE A 203 -7.03 8.11 8.39
CA ILE A 203 -7.09 6.69 8.79
C ILE A 203 -5.78 6.17 9.40
N GLY A 204 -4.70 6.98 9.39
CA GLY A 204 -3.39 6.61 9.90
C GLY A 204 -2.40 6.15 8.82
N GLY A 205 -1.28 5.55 9.24
CA GLY A 205 -0.14 5.18 8.40
C GLY A 205 0.81 6.35 8.09
N SER A 206 1.95 6.06 7.46
CA SER A 206 2.87 7.06 6.91
C SER A 206 2.46 7.48 5.50
N ASN A 207 3.14 8.49 4.93
CA ASN A 207 2.91 8.89 3.54
C ASN A 207 3.30 7.76 2.57
N ALA A 208 4.43 7.09 2.81
CA ALA A 208 4.88 5.96 2.01
C ALA A 208 3.85 4.82 2.06
N GLN A 209 3.34 4.50 3.25
CA GLN A 209 2.36 3.43 3.44
C GLN A 209 1.04 3.69 2.70
N ARG A 210 0.46 4.89 2.85
CA ARG A 210 -0.80 5.27 2.18
C ARG A 210 -0.66 5.40 0.66
N ASP A 211 0.55 5.53 0.14
CA ASP A 211 0.77 5.73 -1.29
C ASP A 211 0.18 4.59 -2.16
N VAL A 212 0.01 3.39 -1.60
CA VAL A 212 -0.65 2.26 -2.29
C VAL A 212 -2.07 2.62 -2.74
N PHE A 213 -2.81 3.40 -1.95
CA PHE A 213 -4.17 3.83 -2.30
C PHE A 213 -4.17 4.91 -3.39
N ASN A 214 -3.17 5.79 -3.39
CA ASN A 214 -2.98 6.76 -4.48
C ASN A 214 -2.61 6.06 -5.79
N GLN A 215 -1.73 5.05 -5.71
CA GLN A 215 -1.39 4.21 -6.86
C GLN A 215 -2.62 3.48 -7.39
N LEU A 216 -3.43 2.87 -6.52
CA LEU A 216 -4.70 2.24 -6.92
C LEU A 216 -5.61 3.22 -7.68
N LEU A 217 -5.80 4.43 -7.16
CA LEU A 217 -6.61 5.46 -7.83
C LEU A 217 -6.02 5.84 -9.19
N ILE A 218 -4.70 5.98 -9.32
CA ILE A 218 -4.04 6.26 -10.61
C ILE A 218 -4.25 5.11 -11.59
N HIS A 219 -4.03 3.87 -11.17
CA HIS A 219 -4.22 2.68 -12.02
C HIS A 219 -5.68 2.54 -12.47
N ALA A 220 -6.63 2.78 -11.58
CA ALA A 220 -8.05 2.81 -11.94
C ALA A 220 -8.36 3.94 -12.93
N ALA A 221 -7.86 5.15 -12.69
CA ALA A 221 -8.08 6.29 -13.57
C ALA A 221 -7.49 6.07 -14.98
N LEU A 222 -6.36 5.37 -15.11
CA LEU A 222 -5.76 5.02 -16.40
C LEU A 222 -6.61 4.08 -17.24
N ASN A 223 -7.43 3.24 -16.59
CA ASN A 223 -8.32 2.29 -17.24
C ASN A 223 -9.79 2.74 -17.21
N CYS A 224 -10.05 3.97 -16.73
CA CYS A 224 -11.39 4.50 -16.60
C CYS A 224 -11.97 4.85 -17.97
N SER A 225 -13.17 4.35 -18.26
CA SER A 225 -13.88 4.57 -19.52
C SER A 225 -14.87 5.73 -19.45
N SER A 226 -15.21 6.18 -18.24
CA SER A 226 -16.15 7.27 -18.00
C SER A 226 -15.66 8.60 -18.56
N GLY A 227 -16.44 9.20 -19.47
CA GLY A 227 -16.16 10.51 -20.04
C GLY A 227 -16.12 11.64 -18.99
N LEU A 228 -16.77 11.46 -17.83
CA LEU A 228 -16.71 12.39 -16.71
C LEU A 228 -15.29 12.48 -16.09
N HIS A 229 -14.55 11.37 -16.12
CA HIS A 229 -13.24 11.24 -15.49
C HIS A 229 -12.07 11.18 -16.48
N LYS A 230 -12.31 11.45 -17.77
CA LYS A 230 -11.32 11.35 -18.86
C LYS A 230 -9.97 12.07 -18.63
N HIS A 231 -9.92 13.06 -17.75
CA HIS A 231 -8.70 13.82 -17.45
C HIS A 231 -8.12 13.53 -16.06
N VAL A 232 -8.79 12.71 -15.25
CA VAL A 232 -8.39 12.43 -13.85
C VAL A 232 -7.01 11.79 -13.80
N ALA A 233 -6.74 10.79 -14.64
CA ALA A 233 -5.43 10.12 -14.67
C ALA A 233 -4.28 11.11 -14.93
N ARG A 234 -4.45 12.00 -15.90
CA ARG A 234 -3.46 13.03 -16.23
C ARG A 234 -3.24 13.97 -15.05
N SER A 235 -4.31 14.49 -14.44
CA SER A 235 -4.20 15.40 -13.29
C SER A 235 -3.48 14.75 -12.11
N LEU A 236 -3.83 13.50 -11.77
CA LEU A 236 -3.20 12.76 -10.68
C LEU A 236 -1.71 12.50 -10.94
N LEU A 237 -1.34 12.16 -12.17
CA LEU A 237 0.05 11.93 -12.55
C LEU A 237 0.89 13.21 -12.51
N MET A 238 0.35 14.35 -12.94
CA MET A 238 1.04 15.64 -12.83
C MET A 238 1.18 16.10 -11.38
N GLU A 239 0.16 15.88 -10.55
CA GLU A 239 0.24 16.14 -9.10
C GLU A 239 1.31 15.26 -8.45
N ARG A 240 1.35 13.97 -8.78
CA ARG A 240 2.36 13.04 -8.28
C ARG A 240 3.78 13.42 -8.71
N ASP A 241 3.98 13.76 -9.98
CA ASP A 241 5.29 14.17 -10.52
C ASP A 241 5.80 15.46 -9.85
N ALA A 242 4.90 16.39 -9.55
CA ALA A 242 5.25 17.61 -8.81
C ALA A 242 5.62 17.34 -7.34
N LEU A 243 4.98 16.38 -6.68
CA LEU A 243 5.21 16.04 -5.28
C LEU A 243 6.41 15.09 -5.07
N LYS A 244 6.64 14.18 -6.01
CA LYS A 244 7.71 13.17 -5.96
C LYS A 244 8.47 13.20 -7.30
N PRO A 245 9.20 14.30 -7.59
CA PRO A 245 9.92 14.44 -8.86
C PRO A 245 10.98 13.35 -9.01
N ASN A 246 11.27 12.97 -10.26
CA ASN A 246 12.21 11.90 -10.61
C ASN A 246 11.75 10.47 -10.28
N SER A 247 10.52 10.25 -9.83
CA SER A 247 9.95 8.92 -9.58
C SER A 247 9.92 8.06 -10.86
N PRO A 248 10.72 6.97 -10.97
CA PRO A 248 10.69 6.08 -12.13
C PRO A 248 9.34 5.40 -12.34
N LEU A 249 8.60 5.06 -11.26
CA LEU A 249 7.24 4.54 -11.33
C LEU A 249 6.30 5.56 -11.98
N THR A 250 6.34 6.82 -11.51
CA THR A 250 5.51 7.90 -12.08
C THR A 250 5.82 8.10 -13.55
N ALA A 251 7.10 8.07 -13.94
CA ALA A 251 7.51 8.15 -15.34
C ALA A 251 6.98 6.97 -16.18
N ARG A 252 6.97 5.74 -15.64
CA ARG A 252 6.34 4.57 -16.30
C ARG A 252 4.84 4.78 -16.49
N LEU A 253 4.13 5.25 -15.46
CA LEU A 253 2.69 5.48 -15.52
C LEU A 253 2.31 6.63 -16.49
N ILE A 254 3.11 7.69 -16.57
CA ILE A 254 2.94 8.76 -17.57
C ILE A 254 3.09 8.19 -18.99
N ARG A 255 4.10 7.35 -19.25
CA ARG A 255 4.25 6.69 -20.55
C ARG A 255 3.06 5.80 -20.89
N LYS A 256 2.53 5.05 -19.91
CA LYS A 256 1.32 4.24 -20.06
C LYS A 256 0.10 5.11 -20.42
N ALA A 257 -0.08 6.24 -19.73
CA ALA A 257 -1.16 7.19 -20.01
C ALA A 257 -1.08 7.78 -21.43
N ALA A 258 0.14 8.10 -21.90
CA ALA A 258 0.35 8.60 -23.25
C ALA A 258 0.01 7.54 -24.31
N ALA A 259 0.36 6.28 -24.08
CA ALA A 259 0.04 5.18 -25.00
C ALA A 259 -1.47 4.94 -25.13
N VAL A 260 -2.22 5.04 -24.03
CA VAL A 260 -3.69 4.88 -24.05
C VAL A 260 -4.37 6.01 -24.83
N HIS A 261 -3.93 7.26 -24.67
CA HIS A 261 -4.49 8.40 -25.43
C HIS A 261 -4.13 8.38 -26.91
N LEU A 262 -3.03 7.75 -27.32
CA LEU A 262 -2.70 7.58 -28.75
C LEU A 262 -3.55 6.50 -29.44
N LEU A 263 -4.26 5.67 -28.66
CA LEU A 263 -5.13 4.59 -29.15
C LEU A 263 -6.63 4.97 -29.14
N GLN A 264 -6.97 6.17 -28.67
CA GLN A 264 -8.33 6.75 -28.65
C GLN A 264 -8.48 7.83 -29.72
#